data_AF-A0A2T3BD15-F1
#
_entry.id   AF-A0A2T3BD15-F1
#
_cell.length_a   1.000
_cell.length_b   1.000
_cell.length_c   1.000
_cell.angle_alpha   90.00
_cell.angle_beta   90.00
_cell.angle_gamma   90.00
#
_symmetry.space_group_name_H-M   'P 1'
#
loop_
_entity.id
_entity.type
_entity.pdbx_description
1 polymer ?
#
loop_
_entity_poly.entity_id
_entity_poly.type
_entity_poly.pdbx_seq_one_letter_code
_entity_poly.pdbx_strand_id
1 'polypeptide(L)'
;MCFGAARPVAYRRLPRTIHLCRHNFSTQKTKAPPYKSSPFRTATICLAIGISVGYVLQKYPARNNQTPSHTDFYDGSLEWKGKACKKLTLDEAGAWLRKEESSRKGPVGSGVQSWYSVRCPSNSPCEDNLVSSQRLVSTGQDKPWIFWGVFDGHNGWAMSTTLREVLVPYVVRNLSQLYQSFSNSSPTSAAIDEAIISSFKLLDDEIIADGMAALKDAKSTAEVISRLAPGYAGSCADHETLCGLVGLQPPLARQGRDDVTVQVVFFDGCA
;
A
#
# COMPACT_ATOMS: atom_id res chain seq x y z
N MET A 1 -23.21 -34.67 34.92
CA MET A 1 -24.15 -34.48 33.80
C MET A 1 -25.30 -33.60 34.28
N CYS A 2 -25.32 -32.33 33.90
CA CYS A 2 -26.47 -31.43 34.02
C CYS A 2 -26.41 -30.46 32.83
N PHE A 3 -27.37 -30.58 31.92
CA PHE A 3 -27.57 -29.64 30.80
C PHE A 3 -28.35 -28.43 31.32
N GLY A 4 -27.77 -27.24 31.24
CA GLY A 4 -28.44 -25.96 31.52
C GLY A 4 -28.68 -25.21 30.22
N ALA A 5 -29.95 -25.11 29.81
CA ALA A 5 -30.39 -24.42 28.61
C ALA A 5 -30.19 -22.89 28.73
N ALA A 6 -29.57 -22.29 27.71
CA ALA A 6 -29.45 -20.84 27.58
C ALA A 6 -30.76 -20.21 27.09
N ARG A 7 -31.25 -19.20 27.80
CA ARG A 7 -32.38 -18.34 27.38
C ARG A 7 -31.90 -17.27 26.39
N PRO A 8 -32.71 -16.86 25.40
CA PRO A 8 -32.35 -15.78 24.50
C PRO A 8 -32.55 -14.42 25.18
N VAL A 9 -31.52 -13.58 25.16
CA VAL A 9 -31.59 -12.18 25.60
C VAL A 9 -31.92 -11.32 24.37
N ALA A 10 -32.99 -10.53 24.49
CA ALA A 10 -33.51 -9.64 23.46
C ALA A 10 -32.52 -8.53 23.10
N TYR A 11 -32.24 -8.38 21.82
CA TYR A 11 -31.44 -7.27 21.28
C TYR A 11 -32.31 -6.01 21.20
N ARG A 12 -32.00 -4.98 22.01
CA ARG A 12 -32.60 -3.64 21.87
C ARG A 12 -32.07 -3.00 20.59
N ARG A 13 -32.98 -2.66 19.66
CA ARG A 13 -32.71 -1.77 18.51
C ARG A 13 -32.27 -0.40 19.02
N LEU A 14 -31.10 0.05 18.59
CA LEU A 14 -30.71 1.47 18.65
C LEU A 14 -31.22 2.21 17.40
N PRO A 15 -31.58 3.51 17.54
CA PRO A 15 -32.28 4.26 16.50
C PRO A 15 -31.39 4.64 15.32
N ARG A 16 -32.00 4.57 14.13
CA ARG A 16 -31.49 5.11 12.86
C ARG A 16 -31.53 6.62 12.90
N THR A 17 -30.38 7.30 12.87
CA THR A 17 -30.09 8.43 11.96
C THR A 17 -28.71 9.00 12.29
N ILE A 18 -27.73 8.73 11.43
CA ILE A 18 -26.59 9.65 11.24
C ILE A 18 -26.68 10.03 9.77
N HIS A 19 -26.99 11.31 9.51
CA HIS A 19 -27.00 11.89 8.18
C HIS A 19 -25.57 12.00 7.67
N LEU A 20 -25.14 11.03 6.86
CA LEU A 20 -23.95 11.17 6.01
C LEU A 20 -24.34 11.99 4.78
N CYS A 21 -23.93 13.26 4.77
CA CYS A 21 -24.01 14.08 3.58
C CYS A 21 -22.91 13.64 2.61
N ARG A 22 -23.29 12.92 1.55
CA ARG A 22 -22.37 12.39 0.54
C ARG A 22 -22.31 13.40 -0.62
N HIS A 23 -21.27 14.21 -0.69
CA HIS A 23 -20.99 14.99 -1.89
C HIS A 23 -20.24 14.11 -2.90
N ASN A 24 -20.96 13.63 -3.92
CA ASN A 24 -20.35 12.99 -5.07
C ASN A 24 -19.96 14.08 -6.08
N PHE A 25 -18.67 14.39 -6.20
CA PHE A 25 -18.15 15.11 -7.34
C PHE A 25 -17.65 14.10 -8.38
N SER A 26 -18.49 13.86 -9.39
CA SER A 26 -18.16 13.11 -10.59
C SER A 26 -17.67 14.08 -11.67
N THR A 27 -16.37 14.09 -11.93
CA THR A 27 -15.82 14.71 -13.15
C THR A 27 -15.16 13.65 -14.01
N GLN A 28 -15.96 12.83 -14.69
CA GLN A 28 -15.51 12.14 -15.90
C GLN A 28 -16.46 12.45 -17.06
N LYS A 29 -16.02 13.39 -17.90
CA LYS A 29 -16.21 13.32 -19.35
C LYS A 29 -14.90 13.70 -20.00
N THR A 30 -13.97 12.77 -20.08
CA THR A 30 -12.79 12.91 -20.93
C THR A 30 -13.13 12.37 -22.31
N LYS A 31 -13.21 13.27 -23.29
CA LYS A 31 -13.15 12.92 -24.71
C LYS A 31 -11.73 12.45 -25.00
N ALA A 32 -11.58 11.27 -25.61
CA ALA A 32 -10.30 10.80 -26.12
C ALA A 32 -9.76 11.76 -27.20
N PRO A 33 -8.47 12.11 -27.20
CA PRO A 33 -7.86 12.86 -28.30
C PRO A 33 -7.59 11.92 -29.50
N PRO A 34 -7.70 12.40 -30.75
CA PRO A 34 -7.35 11.62 -31.92
C PRO A 34 -5.83 11.64 -32.12
N TYR A 35 -5.14 10.57 -31.74
CA TYR A 35 -3.75 10.36 -32.12
C TYR A 35 -3.69 9.89 -33.59
N LYS A 36 -3.25 10.77 -34.50
CA LYS A 36 -2.88 10.43 -35.88
C LYS A 36 -1.35 10.52 -36.01
N SER A 37 -0.66 9.37 -35.97
CA SER A 37 0.76 9.31 -36.32
C SER A 37 0.93 9.28 -37.84
N SER A 38 1.38 10.39 -38.42
CA SER A 38 1.90 10.45 -39.78
C SER A 38 3.42 10.19 -39.74
N PRO A 39 3.95 9.06 -40.25
CA PRO A 39 5.39 8.91 -40.36
C PRO A 39 5.90 9.78 -41.51
N PHE A 40 6.43 10.94 -41.11
CA PHE A 40 7.81 11.32 -41.38
C PHE A 40 8.27 11.19 -42.84
N ARG A 41 8.07 12.29 -43.58
CA ARG A 41 8.72 12.66 -44.85
C ARG A 41 10.25 12.87 -44.71
N THR A 42 10.93 12.04 -43.93
CA THR A 42 12.36 12.17 -43.61
C THR A 42 13.13 10.95 -44.08
N ALA A 43 12.88 10.54 -45.32
CA ALA A 43 13.67 9.52 -46.02
C ALA A 43 14.28 10.06 -47.32
N THR A 44 14.21 11.36 -47.57
CA THR A 44 14.75 11.99 -48.80
C THR A 44 16.03 12.79 -48.57
N ILE A 45 16.58 12.83 -47.36
CA ILE A 45 17.81 13.61 -47.02
C ILE A 45 19.02 12.71 -46.69
N CYS A 46 18.88 11.38 -46.68
CA CYS A 46 20.00 10.46 -46.44
C CYS A 46 20.60 9.82 -47.71
N LEU A 47 20.37 10.41 -48.89
CA LEU A 47 20.93 9.92 -50.16
C LEU A 47 22.13 10.73 -50.69
N ALA A 48 22.74 11.59 -49.85
CA ALA A 48 23.87 12.44 -50.27
C ALA A 48 25.22 12.10 -49.60
N ILE A 49 25.29 11.11 -48.71
CA ILE A 49 26.55 10.71 -48.07
C ILE A 49 26.64 9.19 -48.13
N GLY A 50 27.24 8.69 -49.21
CA GLY A 50 27.31 7.27 -49.53
C GLY A 50 28.09 6.47 -48.49
N ILE A 51 27.36 5.66 -47.70
CA ILE A 51 27.93 4.56 -46.92
C ILE A 51 27.01 3.33 -47.02
N SER A 52 27.53 2.32 -47.71
CA SER A 52 27.32 0.86 -47.59
C SER A 52 25.94 0.24 -47.79
N VAL A 53 25.76 -0.27 -49.02
CA VAL A 53 24.78 -1.24 -49.51
C VAL A 53 24.88 -2.57 -48.76
N GLY A 54 24.27 -2.67 -47.57
CA GLY A 54 24.28 -3.90 -46.76
C GLY A 54 22.92 -4.34 -46.18
N TYR A 55 21.84 -3.58 -46.35
CA TYR A 55 20.61 -3.80 -45.57
C TYR A 55 19.29 -3.68 -46.36
N VAL A 56 19.28 -4.03 -47.65
CA VAL A 56 18.07 -3.81 -48.50
C VAL A 56 17.44 -5.07 -49.09
N LEU A 57 17.92 -6.29 -48.81
CA LEU A 57 17.20 -7.49 -49.28
C LEU A 57 17.00 -8.58 -48.21
N GLN A 58 16.58 -8.18 -47.01
CA GLN A 58 15.79 -9.10 -46.20
C GLN A 58 14.34 -8.98 -46.68
N LYS A 59 13.95 -9.92 -47.54
CA LYS A 59 12.56 -10.09 -47.97
C LYS A 59 11.69 -10.25 -46.72
N TYR A 60 11.03 -9.17 -46.31
CA TYR A 60 9.88 -9.29 -45.41
C TYR A 60 8.85 -10.15 -46.15
N PRO A 61 8.44 -11.31 -45.61
CA PRO A 61 7.34 -12.05 -46.21
C PRO A 61 6.13 -11.12 -46.28
N ALA A 62 5.45 -11.11 -47.43
CA ALA A 62 4.26 -10.29 -47.62
C ALA A 62 3.29 -10.53 -46.45
N ARG A 63 3.06 -9.48 -45.66
CA ARG A 63 2.09 -9.53 -44.56
C ARG A 63 0.74 -9.75 -45.21
N ASN A 64 0.17 -10.93 -45.00
CA ASN A 64 -1.18 -11.22 -45.44
C ASN A 64 -2.11 -10.24 -44.69
N ASN A 65 -2.70 -9.28 -45.40
CA ASN A 65 -3.59 -8.26 -44.83
C ASN A 65 -5.00 -8.82 -44.55
N GLN A 66 -5.09 -10.10 -44.19
CA GLN A 66 -6.29 -10.62 -43.53
C GLN A 66 -6.25 -10.12 -42.09
N THR A 67 -6.87 -8.97 -41.84
CA THR A 67 -7.41 -8.67 -40.51
C THR A 67 -8.27 -9.86 -40.11
N PRO A 68 -7.96 -10.56 -39.01
CA PRO A 68 -8.81 -11.63 -38.50
C PRO A 68 -10.24 -11.09 -38.39
N SER A 69 -11.21 -11.84 -38.92
CA SER A 69 -12.61 -11.47 -38.76
C SER A 69 -12.90 -11.42 -37.25
N HIS A 70 -13.72 -10.48 -36.79
CA HIS A 70 -14.14 -10.39 -35.38
C HIS A 70 -14.81 -11.69 -34.89
N THR A 71 -15.23 -12.56 -35.81
CA THR A 71 -15.78 -13.90 -35.54
C THR A 71 -14.72 -14.97 -35.27
N ASP A 72 -13.44 -14.72 -35.59
CA ASP A 72 -12.36 -15.71 -35.45
C ASP A 72 -11.75 -15.71 -34.03
N PHE A 73 -12.10 -14.72 -33.20
CA PHE A 73 -11.52 -14.54 -31.86
C PHE A 73 -12.45 -14.95 -30.70
N TYR A 74 -13.75 -15.15 -30.97
CA TYR A 74 -14.73 -15.48 -29.94
C TYR A 74 -15.66 -16.59 -30.44
N ASP A 75 -15.39 -17.82 -30.03
CA ASP A 75 -16.17 -19.02 -30.37
C ASP A 75 -17.49 -19.13 -29.57
N GLY A 76 -17.88 -18.09 -28.83
CA GLY A 76 -19.08 -18.09 -28.00
C GLY A 76 -18.99 -18.99 -26.76
N SER A 77 -17.86 -19.64 -26.53
CA SER A 77 -17.68 -20.47 -25.35
C SER A 77 -17.58 -19.58 -24.11
N LEU A 78 -18.41 -19.89 -23.12
CA LEU A 78 -18.42 -19.20 -21.83
C LEU A 78 -17.25 -19.69 -20.95
N GLU A 79 -16.13 -20.05 -21.56
CA GLU A 79 -14.98 -20.63 -20.89
C GLU A 79 -14.38 -19.71 -19.83
N TRP A 80 -14.58 -18.40 -19.93
CA TRP A 80 -14.15 -17.42 -18.92
C TRP A 80 -14.96 -17.51 -17.62
N LYS A 81 -16.16 -18.10 -17.63
CA LYS A 81 -17.03 -18.16 -16.45
C LYS A 81 -16.35 -18.94 -15.33
N GLY A 82 -16.16 -18.27 -14.18
CA GLY A 82 -15.55 -18.87 -13.00
C GLY A 82 -14.03 -19.05 -13.05
N LYS A 83 -13.34 -18.62 -14.12
CA LYS A 83 -11.87 -18.61 -14.16
C LYS A 83 -11.26 -17.52 -13.27
N ALA A 84 -11.93 -16.38 -13.11
CA ALA A 84 -11.45 -15.27 -12.28
C ALA A 84 -11.62 -15.49 -10.77
N CYS A 85 -12.66 -16.20 -10.35
CA CYS A 85 -12.92 -16.51 -8.95
C CYS A 85 -13.09 -18.01 -8.80
N LYS A 86 -12.07 -18.68 -8.25
CA LYS A 86 -12.14 -20.12 -7.97
C LYS A 86 -13.29 -20.38 -7.00
N LYS A 87 -14.19 -21.29 -7.37
CA LYS A 87 -15.20 -21.82 -6.44
C LYS A 87 -14.47 -22.65 -5.38
N LEU A 88 -14.53 -22.23 -4.13
CA LEU A 88 -13.98 -22.97 -2.99
C LEU A 88 -15.08 -23.80 -2.32
N THR A 89 -14.73 -25.00 -1.90
CA THR A 89 -15.49 -25.74 -0.88
C THR A 89 -15.37 -25.05 0.48
N LEU A 90 -16.22 -25.42 1.46
CA LEU A 90 -16.13 -24.87 2.81
C LEU A 90 -14.78 -25.18 3.47
N ASP A 91 -14.23 -26.38 3.23
CA ASP A 91 -12.94 -26.79 3.76
C ASP A 91 -11.79 -26.00 3.11
N GLU A 92 -11.83 -25.78 1.79
CA GLU A 92 -10.84 -24.94 1.10
C GLU A 92 -10.92 -23.48 1.55
N ALA A 93 -12.14 -22.93 1.72
CA ALA A 93 -12.33 -21.58 2.23
C ALA A 93 -11.80 -21.46 3.67
N GLY A 94 -12.07 -22.46 4.51
CA GLY A 94 -11.52 -22.54 5.87
C GLY A 94 -10.01 -22.61 5.88
N ALA A 95 -9.40 -23.43 5.04
CA ALA A 95 -7.95 -23.53 4.89
C ALA A 95 -7.33 -22.21 4.40
N TRP A 96 -8.01 -21.52 3.46
CA TRP A 96 -7.57 -20.22 2.96
C TRP A 96 -7.60 -19.14 4.04
N LEU A 97 -8.67 -19.04 4.81
CA LEU A 97 -8.79 -18.08 5.93
C LEU A 97 -7.76 -18.33 7.03
N ARG A 98 -7.41 -19.59 7.29
CA ARG A 98 -6.42 -19.95 8.32
C ARG A 98 -4.97 -19.82 7.86
N LYS A 99 -4.72 -19.60 6.56
CA LYS A 99 -3.37 -19.60 5.98
C LYS A 99 -2.44 -18.58 6.65
N GLU A 100 -2.95 -17.40 6.96
CA GLU A 100 -2.20 -16.33 7.62
C GLU A 100 -2.93 -15.80 8.85
N GLU A 101 -3.65 -16.69 9.55
CA GLU A 101 -4.23 -16.34 10.84
C GLU A 101 -3.13 -16.26 11.91
N SER A 102 -3.31 -15.35 12.85
CA SER A 102 -2.42 -15.16 13.99
C SER A 102 -3.25 -14.78 15.20
N SER A 103 -2.87 -15.35 16.34
CA SER A 103 -3.44 -15.03 17.65
C SER A 103 -2.32 -14.72 18.62
N ARG A 104 -2.49 -13.68 19.43
CA ARG A 104 -1.51 -13.26 20.43
C ARG A 104 -2.21 -12.92 21.74
N LYS A 105 -1.58 -13.26 22.85
CA LYS A 105 -2.01 -12.83 24.19
C LYS A 105 -1.40 -11.49 24.51
N GLY A 106 -2.15 -10.64 25.19
CA GLY A 106 -1.63 -9.38 25.66
C GLY A 106 -0.72 -9.54 26.89
N PRO A 107 0.23 -8.62 27.08
CA PRO A 107 1.06 -8.57 28.28
C PRO A 107 0.22 -8.45 29.54
N VAL A 108 0.67 -9.09 30.62
CA VAL A 108 0.04 -8.96 31.94
C VAL A 108 0.04 -7.49 32.36
N GLY A 109 -1.11 -6.97 32.82
CA GLY A 109 -1.24 -5.59 33.28
C GLY A 109 -1.34 -4.53 32.17
N SER A 110 -1.42 -4.93 30.90
CA SER A 110 -1.60 -4.01 29.75
C SER A 110 -3.06 -3.62 29.48
N GLY A 111 -4.03 -4.24 30.15
CA GLY A 111 -5.46 -4.09 29.84
C GLY A 111 -5.93 -4.89 28.62
N VAL A 112 -5.01 -5.53 27.87
CA VAL A 112 -5.33 -6.31 26.67
C VAL A 112 -5.24 -7.80 26.98
N GLN A 113 -6.33 -8.53 26.78
CA GLN A 113 -6.36 -9.99 26.98
C GLN A 113 -5.70 -10.74 25.81
N SER A 114 -6.15 -10.45 24.59
CA SER A 114 -5.69 -11.11 23.36
C SER A 114 -6.14 -10.34 22.13
N TRP A 115 -5.45 -10.54 21.00
CA TRP A 115 -5.89 -10.07 19.69
C TRP A 115 -5.65 -11.11 18.61
N TYR A 116 -6.39 -10.96 17.51
CA TYR A 116 -6.40 -11.87 16.38
C TYR A 116 -6.23 -11.06 15.11
N SER A 117 -5.49 -11.60 14.15
CA SER A 117 -5.32 -11.00 12.83
C SER A 117 -5.35 -12.08 11.77
N VAL A 118 -5.89 -11.75 10.60
CA VAL A 118 -5.86 -12.59 9.41
C VAL A 118 -5.55 -11.72 8.21
N ARG A 119 -4.75 -12.25 7.28
CA ARG A 119 -4.50 -11.61 5.99
C ARG A 119 -4.89 -12.55 4.86
N CYS A 120 -5.69 -12.04 3.94
CA CYS A 120 -6.24 -12.80 2.84
C CYS A 120 -5.82 -12.16 1.51
N PRO A 121 -4.70 -12.58 0.91
CA PRO A 121 -4.15 -11.90 -0.25
C PRO A 121 -5.06 -12.03 -1.49
N SER A 122 -5.32 -10.90 -2.15
CA SER A 122 -6.07 -10.82 -3.43
C SER A 122 -5.15 -10.68 -4.66
N ASN A 123 -3.90 -10.29 -4.44
CA ASN A 123 -2.83 -10.13 -5.41
C ASN A 123 -1.55 -10.87 -4.98
N SER A 124 -0.61 -11.02 -5.93
CA SER A 124 0.68 -11.70 -5.70
C SER A 124 1.81 -10.93 -6.40
N PRO A 125 2.78 -10.36 -5.66
CA PRO A 125 2.82 -10.27 -4.18
C PRO A 125 1.65 -9.47 -3.62
N CYS A 126 1.27 -9.77 -2.38
CA CYS A 126 0.17 -9.08 -1.71
C CYS A 126 0.61 -7.71 -1.23
N GLU A 127 -0.18 -6.70 -1.55
CA GLU A 127 0.12 -5.30 -1.22
C GLU A 127 -0.29 -4.94 0.22
N ASP A 128 -1.24 -5.65 0.82
CA ASP A 128 -1.62 -5.46 2.22
C ASP A 128 -0.55 -6.02 3.16
N ASN A 129 -0.24 -5.28 4.22
CA ASN A 129 0.60 -5.73 5.32
C ASN A 129 -0.02 -5.40 6.68
N LEU A 130 0.42 -6.14 7.70
CA LEU A 130 0.00 -5.93 9.08
C LEU A 130 1.19 -5.94 10.01
N VAL A 131 1.14 -5.13 11.06
CA VAL A 131 2.11 -5.14 12.16
C VAL A 131 1.40 -5.31 13.48
N SER A 132 2.01 -6.13 14.34
CA SER A 132 1.66 -6.20 15.75
C SER A 132 2.96 -6.33 16.54
N SER A 133 3.21 -5.37 17.43
CA SER A 133 4.47 -5.28 18.16
C SER A 133 4.24 -4.83 19.60
N GLN A 134 5.01 -5.40 20.52
CA GLN A 134 5.08 -4.93 21.90
C GLN A 134 6.46 -4.29 22.07
N ARG A 135 6.52 -3.02 22.50
CA ARG A 135 7.76 -2.26 22.61
C ARG A 135 7.77 -1.46 23.91
N LEU A 136 8.94 -1.43 24.55
CA LEU A 136 9.16 -0.54 25.69
C LEU A 136 9.43 0.87 25.14
N VAL A 137 8.64 1.83 25.60
CA VAL A 137 8.93 3.26 25.44
C VAL A 137 9.58 3.71 26.73
N SER A 138 10.67 4.49 26.66
CA SER A 138 11.42 4.96 27.83
C SER A 138 10.65 6.01 28.65
N THR A 139 9.51 5.62 29.20
CA THR A 139 8.57 6.45 29.97
C THR A 139 8.92 6.50 31.47
N GLY A 140 9.90 5.72 31.92
CA GLY A 140 10.16 5.45 33.33
C GLY A 140 9.22 4.40 33.95
N GLN A 141 8.26 3.87 33.17
CA GLN A 141 7.42 2.73 33.56
C GLN A 141 7.88 1.46 32.83
N ASP A 142 7.90 0.33 33.54
CA ASP A 142 8.27 -0.99 32.97
C ASP A 142 7.12 -1.65 32.16
N LYS A 143 6.13 -0.86 31.70
CA LYS A 143 4.98 -1.38 30.94
C LYS A 143 5.20 -1.24 29.43
N PRO A 144 5.08 -2.34 28.64
CA PRO A 144 5.23 -2.26 27.20
C PRO A 144 4.01 -1.61 26.54
N TRP A 145 4.29 -0.74 25.58
CA TRP A 145 3.30 -0.25 24.62
C TRP A 145 3.00 -1.34 23.60
N ILE A 146 1.75 -1.39 23.13
CA ILE A 146 1.32 -2.35 22.12
C ILE A 146 0.90 -1.57 20.88
N PHE A 147 1.48 -1.92 19.74
CA PHE A 147 1.27 -1.29 18.45
C PHE A 147 0.57 -2.29 17.53
N TRP A 148 -0.47 -1.81 16.85
CA TRP A 148 -1.11 -2.51 15.74
C TRP A 148 -1.17 -1.57 14.53
N GLY A 149 -1.05 -2.13 13.34
CA GLY A 149 -1.18 -1.36 12.10
C GLY A 149 -1.58 -2.27 10.95
N VAL A 150 -2.35 -1.70 10.04
CA VAL A 150 -2.72 -2.32 8.76
C VAL A 150 -2.31 -1.35 7.67
N PHE A 151 -1.56 -1.84 6.70
CA PHE A 151 -1.00 -1.04 5.62
C PHE A 151 -1.60 -1.57 4.33
N ASP A 152 -2.54 -0.82 3.76
CA ASP A 152 -3.08 -1.08 2.43
C ASP A 152 -2.08 -0.52 1.41
N GLY A 153 -1.47 -1.41 0.63
CA GLY A 153 -0.49 -1.02 -0.38
C GLY A 153 -1.16 -0.92 -1.75
N HIS A 154 -0.55 -0.15 -2.64
CA HIS A 154 -0.99 -0.07 -4.04
C HIS A 154 0.20 0.26 -4.94
N ASN A 155 0.10 -0.12 -6.22
CA ASN A 155 1.20 0.04 -7.19
C ASN A 155 2.51 -0.60 -6.72
N GLY A 156 2.40 -1.71 -5.98
CA GLY A 156 3.50 -2.44 -5.38
C GLY A 156 3.35 -2.64 -3.88
N TRP A 157 3.98 -3.70 -3.39
CA TRP A 157 3.99 -4.08 -1.98
C TRP A 157 5.07 -3.37 -1.15
N ALA A 158 6.01 -2.68 -1.80
CA ALA A 158 7.24 -2.23 -1.17
C ALA A 158 6.98 -1.27 0.00
N MET A 159 6.11 -0.26 -0.17
CA MET A 159 5.80 0.71 0.88
C MET A 159 5.14 0.06 2.10
N SER A 160 4.14 -0.79 1.89
CA SER A 160 3.43 -1.44 3.00
C SER A 160 4.35 -2.41 3.76
N THR A 161 5.29 -3.07 3.08
CA THR A 161 6.32 -3.88 3.76
C THR A 161 7.34 -3.01 4.49
N THR A 162 7.82 -1.93 3.88
CA THR A 162 8.71 -0.97 4.56
C THR A 162 8.06 -0.48 5.86
N LEU A 163 6.81 0.01 5.80
CA LEU A 163 6.09 0.46 6.98
C LEU A 163 5.93 -0.62 8.05
N ARG A 164 5.61 -1.86 7.64
CA ARG A 164 5.51 -3.00 8.57
C ARG A 164 6.80 -3.23 9.36
N GLU A 165 7.95 -2.98 8.75
CA GLU A 165 9.25 -3.21 9.37
C GLU A 165 9.74 -2.01 10.19
N VAL A 166 9.63 -0.79 9.66
CA VAL A 166 10.33 0.37 10.21
C VAL A 166 9.46 1.33 11.02
N LEU A 167 8.14 1.38 10.78
CA LEU A 167 7.29 2.42 11.36
C LEU A 167 7.22 2.35 12.89
N VAL A 168 6.95 1.17 13.44
CA VAL A 168 6.81 1.01 14.89
C VAL A 168 8.12 1.32 15.63
N PRO A 169 9.30 0.78 15.24
CA PRO A 169 10.57 1.20 15.82
C PRO A 169 10.82 2.71 15.75
N TYR A 170 10.46 3.34 14.63
CA TYR A 170 10.65 4.77 14.41
C TYR A 170 9.80 5.61 15.37
N VAL A 171 8.51 5.29 15.50
CA VAL A 171 7.59 5.93 16.46
C VAL A 171 8.07 5.73 17.89
N VAL A 172 8.49 4.52 18.27
CA VAL A 172 8.99 4.22 19.63
C VAL A 172 10.22 5.05 19.98
N ARG A 173 11.13 5.27 19.03
CA ARG A 173 12.32 6.12 19.22
C ARG A 173 11.91 7.56 19.52
N ASN A 174 11.02 8.14 18.72
CA ASN A 174 10.57 9.53 18.90
C ASN A 174 9.75 9.71 20.18
N LEU A 175 8.88 8.75 20.51
CA LEU A 175 8.17 8.74 21.79
C LEU A 175 9.16 8.66 22.95
N SER A 176 10.17 7.79 22.89
CA SER A 176 11.17 7.68 23.96
C SER A 176 11.94 8.98 24.17
N GLN A 177 12.28 9.68 23.08
CA GLN A 177 12.90 11.01 23.14
C GLN A 177 11.95 12.06 23.75
N LEU A 178 10.66 12.02 23.39
CA LEU A 178 9.65 12.90 23.99
C LEU A 178 9.62 12.68 25.50
N TYR A 179 9.40 11.45 25.97
CA TYR A 179 9.34 11.16 27.41
C TYR A 179 10.63 11.53 28.15
N GLN A 180 11.80 11.33 27.54
CA GLN A 180 13.07 11.76 28.15
C GLN A 180 13.20 13.28 28.31
N SER A 181 12.57 14.06 27.43
CA SER A 181 12.57 15.53 27.56
C SER A 181 11.63 16.02 28.67
N PHE A 182 10.67 15.20 29.09
CA PHE A 182 9.78 15.45 30.21
C PHE A 182 10.27 14.66 31.44
N SER A 183 11.36 15.12 32.06
CA SER A 183 12.08 14.42 33.15
C SER A 183 11.19 13.83 34.26
N ASN A 184 10.29 14.64 34.82
CA ASN A 184 9.44 14.28 35.97
C ASN A 184 7.93 14.46 35.71
N SER A 185 7.55 14.86 34.50
CA SER A 185 6.17 15.06 34.10
C SER A 185 5.81 14.09 32.98
N SER A 186 4.56 13.67 32.91
CA SER A 186 4.08 12.96 31.73
C SER A 186 3.76 13.97 30.63
N PRO A 187 4.16 13.70 29.37
CA PRO A 187 3.72 14.52 28.25
C PRO A 187 2.19 14.50 28.16
N THR A 188 1.61 15.59 27.66
CA THR A 188 0.17 15.66 27.42
C THR A 188 -0.23 14.71 26.28
N SER A 189 -1.50 14.28 26.25
CA SER A 189 -2.02 13.47 25.14
C SER A 189 -1.78 14.13 23.77
N ALA A 190 -1.99 15.45 23.69
CA ALA A 190 -1.72 16.22 22.48
C ALA A 190 -0.24 16.20 22.05
N ALA A 191 0.70 16.18 23.01
CA ALA A 191 2.13 16.07 22.70
C ALA A 191 2.49 14.66 22.20
N ILE A 192 1.85 13.62 22.74
CA ILE A 192 2.00 12.24 22.26
C ILE A 192 1.45 12.12 20.83
N ASP A 193 0.25 12.65 20.58
CA ASP A 193 -0.37 12.65 19.24
C ASP A 193 0.52 13.36 18.22
N GLU A 194 1.03 14.55 18.56
CA GLU A 194 1.92 15.29 17.67
C GLU A 194 3.26 14.56 17.45
N ALA A 195 3.80 13.87 18.46
CA ALA A 195 5.00 13.05 18.31
C ALA A 195 4.76 11.85 17.38
N ILE A 196 3.59 11.22 17.44
CA ILE A 196 3.22 10.15 16.51
C ILE A 196 3.05 10.74 15.10
N ILE A 197 2.27 11.80 14.92
CA ILE A 197 2.04 12.45 13.63
C ILE A 197 3.36 12.90 12.98
N SER A 198 4.23 13.54 13.76
CA SER A 198 5.55 13.97 13.28
C SER A 198 6.45 12.78 12.92
N SER A 199 6.38 11.67 13.67
CA SER A 199 7.12 10.44 13.33
C SER A 199 6.75 9.90 11.95
N PHE A 200 5.46 9.90 11.61
CA PHE A 200 5.00 9.46 10.29
C PHE A 200 5.51 10.40 9.20
N LYS A 201 5.36 11.72 9.40
CA LYS A 201 5.81 12.75 8.46
C LYS A 201 7.33 12.69 8.23
N LEU A 202 8.13 12.50 9.28
CA LEU A 202 9.59 12.44 9.18
C LEU A 202 10.05 11.16 8.49
N LEU A 203 9.50 10.01 8.87
CA LEU A 203 9.83 8.74 8.21
C LEU A 203 9.50 8.81 6.70
N ASP A 204 8.36 9.40 6.39
CA ASP A 204 7.92 9.63 5.02
C ASP A 204 8.89 10.50 4.22
N ASP A 205 9.34 11.61 4.81
CA ASP A 205 10.33 12.50 4.20
C ASP A 205 11.68 11.80 4.00
N GLU A 206 12.10 10.97 4.95
CA GLU A 206 13.33 10.16 4.86
C GLU A 206 13.26 9.14 3.72
N ILE A 207 12.14 8.44 3.55
CA ILE A 207 11.95 7.46 2.46
C ILE A 207 12.08 8.15 1.10
N ILE A 208 11.44 9.31 0.92
CA ILE A 208 11.51 10.06 -0.34
C ILE A 208 12.92 10.61 -0.57
N ALA A 209 13.54 11.18 0.48
CA ALA A 209 14.90 11.71 0.38
C ALA A 209 15.91 10.61 0.02
N ASP A 210 15.79 9.42 0.61
CA ASP A 210 16.67 8.28 0.30
C ASP A 210 16.48 7.79 -1.14
N GLY A 211 15.24 7.65 -1.61
CA GLY A 211 14.95 7.28 -2.99
C GLY A 211 15.53 8.29 -4.00
N MET A 212 15.45 9.58 -3.69
CA MET A 212 16.02 10.64 -4.53
C MET A 212 17.55 10.71 -4.45
N ALA A 213 18.13 10.40 -3.30
CA ALA A 213 19.59 10.28 -3.16
C ALA A 213 20.12 9.11 -3.98
N ALA A 214 19.42 7.98 -3.99
CA ALA A 214 19.78 6.79 -4.75
C ALA A 214 19.96 7.07 -6.26
N LEU A 215 19.17 7.98 -6.84
CA LEU A 215 19.32 8.39 -8.24
C LEU A 215 20.69 9.02 -8.56
N LYS A 216 21.40 9.51 -7.54
CA LYS A 216 22.69 10.19 -7.66
C LYS A 216 23.85 9.34 -7.16
N ASP A 217 23.66 8.60 -6.07
CA ASP A 217 24.75 7.95 -5.32
C ASP A 217 24.77 6.41 -5.39
N ALA A 218 23.71 5.77 -5.88
CA ALA A 218 23.64 4.32 -5.93
C ALA A 218 24.62 3.74 -6.96
N LYS A 219 25.17 2.55 -6.67
CA LYS A 219 26.20 1.90 -7.49
C LYS A 219 25.63 1.09 -8.65
N SER A 220 24.32 0.83 -8.63
CA SER A 220 23.65 0.00 -9.64
C SER A 220 22.18 0.38 -9.79
N THR A 221 21.60 0.09 -10.95
CA THR A 221 20.16 0.24 -11.18
C THR A 221 19.32 -0.58 -10.21
N ALA A 222 19.79 -1.76 -9.80
CA ALA A 222 19.09 -2.59 -8.82
C ALA A 222 19.00 -1.89 -7.46
N GLU A 223 20.07 -1.22 -7.03
CA GLU A 223 20.10 -0.44 -5.79
C GLU A 223 19.17 0.78 -5.88
N VAL A 224 19.18 1.49 -7.02
CA VAL A 224 18.22 2.58 -7.29
C VAL A 224 16.78 2.09 -7.13
N ILE A 225 16.42 1.00 -7.81
CA ILE A 225 15.07 0.44 -7.75
C ILE A 225 14.72 0.05 -6.32
N SER A 226 15.64 -0.59 -5.59
CA SER A 226 15.38 -1.03 -4.21
C SER A 226 15.09 0.13 -3.25
N ARG A 227 15.83 1.23 -3.34
CA ARG A 227 15.68 2.41 -2.47
C ARG A 227 14.51 3.29 -2.88
N LEU A 228 14.22 3.35 -4.18
CA LEU A 228 13.10 4.13 -4.72
C LEU A 228 11.75 3.41 -4.56
N ALA A 229 11.74 2.07 -4.54
CA ALA A 229 10.52 1.26 -4.55
C ALA A 229 9.51 1.63 -3.45
N PRO A 230 9.89 1.91 -2.19
CA PRO A 230 8.94 2.32 -1.15
C PRO A 230 8.34 3.71 -1.38
N GLY A 231 9.06 4.63 -2.03
CA GLY A 231 8.51 5.94 -2.41
C GLY A 231 7.62 5.87 -3.66
N TYR A 232 7.88 4.89 -4.52
CA TYR A 232 7.14 4.62 -5.76
C TYR A 232 5.84 3.85 -5.50
N ALA A 233 5.92 2.74 -4.76
CA ALA A 233 4.76 2.00 -4.29
C ALA A 233 4.00 2.87 -3.29
N GLY A 234 2.69 2.91 -3.36
CA GLY A 234 1.91 3.79 -2.49
C GLY A 234 1.53 5.13 -3.11
N SER A 235 1.75 5.39 -4.40
CA SER A 235 1.26 6.60 -5.09
C SER A 235 0.17 6.30 -6.11
N CYS A 236 -0.93 7.07 -6.09
CA CYS A 236 -2.15 6.79 -6.86
C CYS A 236 -2.09 7.38 -8.28
N ALA A 237 -0.90 7.84 -8.67
CA ALA A 237 -0.64 8.56 -9.89
C ALA A 237 -0.19 7.64 -11.05
N ASP A 238 -0.53 8.00 -12.28
CA ASP A 238 0.04 7.38 -13.47
C ASP A 238 1.58 7.52 -13.49
N HIS A 239 2.27 6.71 -14.31
CA HIS A 239 3.73 6.65 -14.31
C HIS A 239 4.41 8.02 -14.52
N GLU A 240 3.82 8.93 -15.29
CA GLU A 240 4.38 10.27 -15.55
C GLU A 240 4.13 11.23 -14.38
N THR A 241 2.92 11.21 -13.83
CA THR A 241 2.53 12.00 -12.66
C THR A 241 3.28 11.51 -11.41
N LEU A 242 3.56 10.22 -11.31
CA LEU A 242 4.40 9.63 -10.26
C LEU A 242 5.86 10.06 -10.38
N CYS A 243 6.45 10.01 -11.59
CA CYS A 243 7.78 10.56 -11.82
C CYS A 243 7.86 12.05 -11.44
N GLY A 244 6.79 12.81 -11.71
CA GLY A 244 6.64 14.20 -11.25
C GLY A 244 6.56 14.31 -9.73
N LEU A 245 5.68 13.54 -9.09
CA LEU A 245 5.40 13.56 -7.64
C LEU A 245 6.59 13.12 -6.78
N VAL A 246 7.34 12.09 -7.21
CA VAL A 246 8.58 11.64 -6.55
C VAL A 246 9.65 12.73 -6.61
N GLY A 247 9.64 13.55 -7.67
CA GLY A 247 10.48 14.73 -7.77
C GLY A 247 10.03 15.91 -6.91
N LEU A 248 8.82 15.87 -6.32
CA LEU A 248 8.33 16.93 -5.44
C LEU A 248 8.89 16.76 -4.03
N GLN A 249 9.26 17.87 -3.42
CA GLN A 249 9.60 17.89 -2.01
C GLN A 249 8.32 17.78 -1.14
N PRO A 250 8.43 17.23 0.08
CA PRO A 250 7.41 17.37 1.09
C PRO A 250 7.00 18.85 1.26
N PRO A 251 5.70 19.17 1.44
CA PRO A 251 4.58 18.27 1.70
C PRO A 251 3.81 17.79 0.46
N LEU A 252 4.15 18.26 -0.77
CA LEU A 252 3.35 17.96 -1.97
C LEU A 252 3.33 16.47 -2.31
N ALA A 253 4.45 15.76 -2.12
CA ALA A 253 4.55 14.32 -2.34
C ALA A 253 3.60 13.47 -1.45
N ARG A 254 3.08 14.03 -0.35
CA ARG A 254 2.11 13.34 0.53
C ARG A 254 0.70 13.34 -0.04
N GLN A 255 0.35 14.33 -0.86
CA GLN A 255 -1.01 14.45 -1.40
C GLN A 255 -1.29 13.47 -2.54
N GLY A 256 -0.25 12.89 -3.15
CA GLY A 256 -0.38 11.94 -4.26
C GLY A 256 -0.39 10.46 -3.84
N ARG A 257 -0.29 10.16 -2.55
CA ARG A 257 -0.16 8.79 -2.02
C ARG A 257 -1.42 8.35 -1.27
N ASP A 258 -1.76 7.05 -1.30
CA ASP A 258 -2.98 6.56 -0.63
C ASP A 258 -2.87 6.64 0.89
N ASP A 259 -4.04 6.67 1.52
CA ASP A 259 -4.21 6.82 2.96
C ASP A 259 -3.70 5.57 3.71
N VAL A 260 -2.56 5.72 4.40
CA VAL A 260 -2.10 4.71 5.37
C VAL A 260 -2.87 4.88 6.68
N THR A 261 -3.57 3.84 7.14
CA THR A 261 -4.31 3.86 8.42
C THR A 261 -3.56 3.09 9.51
N VAL A 262 -3.05 3.79 10.53
CA VAL A 262 -2.50 3.15 11.73
C VAL A 262 -3.33 3.50 12.95
N GLN A 263 -3.74 2.48 13.68
CA GLN A 263 -4.44 2.63 14.95
C GLN A 263 -3.49 2.34 16.10
N VAL A 264 -3.03 3.40 16.76
CA VAL A 264 -2.27 3.28 18.01
C VAL A 264 -3.26 3.31 19.16
N VAL A 265 -3.34 2.22 19.91
CA VAL A 265 -4.18 2.14 21.11
C VAL A 265 -3.27 2.00 22.31
N PHE A 266 -3.31 3.00 23.19
CA PHE A 266 -2.63 2.97 24.48
C PHE A 266 -3.68 2.90 25.59
N PHE A 267 -3.43 2.04 26.57
CA PHE A 267 -4.25 1.94 27.77
C PHE A 267 -3.50 2.61 28.90
N ASP A 268 -3.97 3.78 29.34
CA ASP A 268 -3.58 4.31 30.64
C ASP A 268 -3.99 3.28 31.69
N GLY A 269 -3.03 2.80 32.46
CA GLY A 269 -3.34 1.94 33.59
C GLY A 269 -4.15 2.74 34.60
N CYS A 270 -5.42 2.40 34.82
CA CYS A 270 -6.06 2.73 36.09
C CYS A 270 -5.20 2.08 37.19
N ALA A 271 -4.74 2.93 38.10
CA ALA A 271 -4.11 2.53 39.36
C ALA A 271 -5.04 1.64 40.19
#